data_AF-A0A966VQY6-F1
#
_entry.id   AF-A0A966VQY6-F1
#
_cell.length_a   1.000
_cell.length_b   1.000
_cell.length_c   1.000
_cell.angle_alpha   90.00
_cell.angle_beta   90.00
_cell.angle_gamma   90.00
#
_symmetry.space_group_name_H-M   'P 1'
#
loop_
_entity.id
_entity.type
_entity.pdbx_description
1 polymer ?
#
loop_
_entity_poly.entity_id
_entity_poly.type
_entity_poly.pdbx_seq_one_letter_code
_entity_poly.pdbx_strand_id
1 'polypeptide(L)'
;MSRKAKGSNFRELPILIVSALVLSILVKTFLVQFFYIPSGSMENTLQVNDRVGVNKLGALFSDIKRGEVVVFRDPASWLSTPYDDSKGISKVVKDALVFVGVLPDPAKQYLIKRVIGVSGDRVVCCSTGGKLEVNGLEVDEPYIYAGNKPSDSTFDVTVPKGFIWVMGDHRG
;
A
#
# COMPACT_ATOMS: atom_id res chain seq x y z
N MET A 1 34.02 46.07 19.75
CA MET A 1 34.07 44.82 18.97
C MET A 1 32.84 44.75 18.07
N SER A 2 32.99 45.06 16.79
CA SER A 2 31.88 45.08 15.82
C SER A 2 31.64 43.67 15.28
N ARG A 3 30.47 43.09 15.56
CA ARG A 3 30.05 41.81 14.96
C ARG A 3 29.69 42.05 13.50
N LYS A 4 30.59 41.66 12.61
CA LYS A 4 30.38 41.65 11.16
C LYS A 4 29.29 40.62 10.86
N ALA A 5 28.07 41.07 10.58
CA ALA A 5 27.03 40.22 10.01
C ALA A 5 27.49 39.79 8.62
N LYS A 6 27.98 38.56 8.51
CA LYS A 6 28.39 37.93 7.25
C LYS A 6 27.10 37.73 6.45
N GLY A 7 26.88 38.56 5.44
CA GLY A 7 25.75 38.40 4.53
C GLY A 7 25.77 36.99 3.97
N SER A 8 24.74 36.21 4.31
CA SER A 8 24.49 34.91 3.68
C SER A 8 24.44 35.16 2.18
N ASN A 9 25.34 34.53 1.43
CA ASN A 9 25.31 34.62 -0.02
C ASN A 9 23.95 34.08 -0.46
N PHE A 10 23.11 34.89 -1.08
CA PHE A 10 21.82 34.45 -1.64
C PHE A 10 21.95 33.30 -2.67
N ARG A 11 23.18 32.88 -3.00
CA ARG A 11 23.52 31.67 -3.77
C ARG A 11 23.54 30.37 -2.95
N GLU A 12 23.83 30.45 -1.64
CA GLU A 12 23.86 29.28 -0.75
C GLU A 12 22.44 28.87 -0.31
N LEU A 13 21.51 29.84 -0.22
CA LEU A 13 20.11 29.60 0.14
C LEU A 13 19.38 28.66 -0.86
N PRO A 14 19.46 28.86 -2.20
CA PRO A 14 18.90 27.92 -3.17
C PRO A 14 19.48 26.52 -3.06
N ILE A 15 20.80 26.40 -2.85
CA ILE A 15 21.47 25.10 -2.75
C ILE A 15 20.97 24.32 -1.54
N LEU A 16 20.84 24.99 -0.39
CA LEU A 16 20.29 24.38 0.82
C LEU A 16 18.83 23.96 0.61
N ILE A 17 18.00 24.83 0.02
CA ILE A 17 16.59 24.52 -0.27
C ILE A 17 16.49 23.31 -1.21
N VAL A 18 17.25 23.29 -2.30
CA VAL A 18 17.25 22.18 -3.27
C VAL A 18 17.75 20.90 -2.62
N SER A 19 18.83 20.95 -1.84
CA SER A 19 19.36 19.77 -1.14
C SER A 19 18.35 19.19 -0.14
N ALA A 20 17.66 20.04 0.62
CA ALA A 20 16.62 19.64 1.55
C ALA A 20 15.41 19.03 0.82
N LEU A 21 15.04 19.60 -0.34
CA LEU A 21 14.01 19.04 -1.23
C LEU A 21 14.40 17.65 -1.74
N VAL A 22 15.62 17.49 -2.28
CA VAL A 22 16.11 16.21 -2.80
C VAL A 22 16.18 15.16 -1.70
N LEU A 23 16.73 15.49 -0.53
CA LEU A 23 16.80 14.59 0.61
C LEU A 23 15.40 14.19 1.08
N SER A 24 14.48 15.15 1.18
CA SER A 24 13.07 14.90 1.53
C SER A 24 12.39 13.99 0.51
N ILE A 25 12.63 14.20 -0.78
CA ILE A 25 12.12 13.34 -1.86
C ILE A 25 12.67 11.92 -1.71
N LEU A 26 13.98 11.73 -1.54
CA LEU A 26 14.61 10.42 -1.37
C LEU A 26 14.07 9.67 -0.14
N VAL A 27 14.07 10.30 1.02
CA VAL A 27 13.53 9.71 2.26
C VAL A 27 12.08 9.26 2.06
N LYS A 28 11.23 10.09 1.43
CA LYS A 28 9.81 9.78 1.22
C LYS A 28 9.53 8.80 0.08
N THR A 29 10.37 8.76 -0.96
CA THR A 29 10.21 7.80 -2.06
C THR A 29 10.61 6.40 -1.61
N PHE A 30 11.65 6.27 -0.79
CA PHE A 30 12.25 4.97 -0.49
C PHE A 30 11.88 4.38 0.88
N LEU A 31 11.59 5.17 1.93
CA LEU A 31 11.42 4.62 3.27
C LEU A 31 9.97 4.21 3.58
N VAL A 32 9.07 5.18 3.76
CA VAL A 32 7.71 4.93 4.27
C VAL A 32 6.69 5.79 3.54
N GLN A 33 5.60 5.17 3.10
CA GLN A 33 4.43 5.88 2.60
C GLN A 33 3.23 5.66 3.53
N PHE A 34 2.61 6.74 3.97
CA PHE A 34 1.40 6.67 4.78
C PHE A 34 0.15 6.56 3.89
N PHE A 35 -0.71 5.61 4.21
CA PHE A 35 -2.02 5.42 3.61
C PHE A 35 -3.11 5.53 4.67
N TYR A 36 -4.28 5.97 4.23
CA TYR A 36 -5.51 5.95 5.01
C TYR A 36 -6.32 4.73 4.60
N ILE A 37 -6.93 4.02 5.55
CA ILE A 37 -7.76 2.85 5.29
C ILE A 37 -9.21 3.28 5.00
N PRO A 38 -9.69 3.19 3.74
CA PRO A 38 -11.03 3.66 3.39
C PRO A 38 -12.11 2.58 3.58
N SER A 39 -11.73 1.32 3.83
CA SER A 39 -12.66 0.17 3.79
C SER A 39 -12.42 -0.82 4.92
N GLY A 40 -13.49 -1.47 5.39
CA GLY A 40 -13.46 -2.54 6.39
C GLY A 40 -13.08 -3.94 5.87
N SER A 41 -12.59 -4.09 4.63
CA SER A 41 -12.22 -5.43 4.13
C SER A 41 -11.05 -6.08 4.90
N MET A 42 -10.32 -5.30 5.68
CA MET A 42 -9.26 -5.76 6.57
C MET A 42 -9.66 -5.62 8.05
N GLU A 43 -10.94 -5.43 8.35
CA GLU A 43 -11.46 -5.29 9.71
C GLU A 43 -11.11 -6.53 10.55
N ASN A 44 -10.86 -6.33 11.85
CA ASN A 44 -10.08 -7.19 12.77
C ASN A 44 -8.55 -6.94 12.73
N THR A 45 -7.95 -6.68 11.56
CA THR A 45 -6.52 -6.32 11.46
C THR A 45 -6.30 -4.81 11.35
N LEU A 46 -7.12 -4.13 10.55
CA LEU A 46 -7.05 -2.70 10.28
C LEU A 46 -8.45 -2.10 10.40
N GLN A 47 -8.59 -1.04 11.20
CA GLN A 47 -9.86 -0.36 11.38
C GLN A 47 -10.06 0.71 10.30
N VAL A 48 -11.34 1.01 10.02
CA VAL A 48 -11.69 2.09 9.11
C VAL A 48 -11.15 3.41 9.70
N ASN A 49 -10.52 4.21 8.85
CA ASN A 49 -9.86 5.47 9.20
C ASN A 49 -8.46 5.35 9.84
N ASP A 50 -7.91 4.15 9.97
CA ASP A 50 -6.53 3.98 10.41
C ASP A 50 -5.52 4.60 9.43
N ARG A 51 -4.36 4.99 9.98
CA ARG A 51 -3.20 5.45 9.21
C ARG A 51 -2.12 4.38 9.27
N VAL A 52 -1.80 3.78 8.13
CA VAL A 52 -0.78 2.74 8.02
C VAL A 52 0.46 3.27 7.31
N GLY A 53 1.65 2.98 7.86
CA GLY A 53 2.93 3.25 7.21
C GLY A 53 3.39 2.01 6.45
N VAL A 54 3.54 2.12 5.13
CA VAL A 54 4.01 1.03 4.27
C VAL A 54 5.52 1.17 4.06
N ASN A 55 6.27 0.13 4.41
CA ASN A 55 7.71 0.05 4.15
C ASN A 55 7.97 -0.31 2.70
N LYS A 56 8.49 0.64 1.92
CA LYS A 56 8.81 0.42 0.50
C LYS A 56 10.13 -0.31 0.29
N LEU A 57 11.10 -0.16 1.20
CA LEU A 57 12.37 -0.89 1.11
C LEU A 57 12.15 -2.39 1.20
N GLY A 58 11.28 -2.84 2.12
CA GLY A 58 10.95 -4.26 2.26
C GLY A 58 10.43 -4.85 0.95
N ALA A 59 9.52 -4.14 0.26
CA ALA A 59 8.98 -4.56 -1.03
C ALA A 59 10.00 -4.55 -2.19
N LEU A 60 11.06 -3.73 -2.10
CA LEU A 60 12.10 -3.64 -3.15
C LEU A 60 13.21 -4.67 -2.98
N PHE A 61 13.50 -5.11 -1.75
CA PHE A 61 14.66 -5.93 -1.44
C PHE A 61 14.34 -7.31 -0.83
N SER A 62 13.08 -7.58 -0.50
CA SER A 62 12.63 -8.88 0.02
C SER A 62 11.56 -9.48 -0.87
N ASP A 63 11.58 -10.81 -0.98
CA ASP A 63 10.46 -11.56 -1.53
C ASP A 63 9.24 -11.45 -0.60
N ILE A 64 8.07 -11.33 -1.21
CA ILE A 64 6.78 -11.31 -0.52
C ILE A 64 6.51 -12.70 0.05
N LYS A 65 6.03 -12.76 1.29
CA LYS A 65 5.74 -14.02 2.01
C LYS A 65 4.26 -14.17 2.29
N ARG A 66 3.83 -15.42 2.49
CA ARG A 66 2.48 -15.74 2.96
C ARG A 66 2.24 -15.08 4.32
N GLY A 67 1.03 -14.58 4.52
CA GLY A 67 0.60 -13.88 5.73
C GLY A 67 0.94 -12.39 5.75
N GLU A 68 1.79 -11.89 4.85
CA GLU A 68 2.07 -10.45 4.77
C GLU A 68 0.85 -9.66 4.29
N VAL A 69 0.70 -8.42 4.79
CA VAL A 69 -0.34 -7.49 4.32
C VAL A 69 0.30 -6.53 3.31
N VAL A 70 -0.24 -6.53 2.10
CA VAL A 70 0.30 -5.79 0.96
C VAL A 70 -0.65 -4.70 0.52
N VAL A 71 -0.08 -3.60 0.03
CA VAL A 71 -0.80 -2.49 -0.59
C VAL A 71 -0.44 -2.46 -2.08
N PHE A 72 -1.43 -2.61 -2.95
CA PHE A 72 -1.21 -2.65 -4.40
C PHE A 72 -2.25 -1.80 -5.12
N ARG A 73 -1.92 -1.36 -6.35
CA ARG A 73 -2.88 -0.66 -7.19
C ARG A 73 -3.92 -1.64 -7.69
N ASP A 74 -5.18 -1.23 -7.66
CA ASP A 74 -6.30 -1.96 -8.21
C ASP A 74 -6.06 -2.26 -9.70
N PRO A 75 -5.83 -3.54 -10.06
CA PRO A 75 -5.51 -3.90 -11.44
C PRO A 75 -6.76 -3.94 -12.33
N ALA A 76 -7.96 -3.98 -11.74
CA ALA A 76 -9.21 -4.25 -12.44
C ALA A 76 -10.21 -3.08 -12.37
N SER A 77 -9.79 -1.93 -11.84
CA SER A 77 -10.61 -0.71 -11.75
C SER A 77 -11.94 -0.92 -11.02
N TRP A 78 -11.94 -1.77 -9.99
CA TRP A 78 -13.04 -1.92 -9.05
C TRP A 78 -13.34 -0.64 -8.26
N LEU A 79 -12.34 0.23 -8.07
CA LEU A 79 -12.46 1.50 -7.37
C LEU A 79 -12.74 2.67 -8.33
N SER A 80 -13.78 3.45 -8.01
CA SER A 80 -14.15 4.67 -8.72
C SER A 80 -13.01 5.70 -8.71
N THR A 81 -12.67 6.25 -9.87
CA THR A 81 -11.75 7.39 -9.93
C THR A 81 -12.43 8.66 -9.40
N PRO A 82 -11.86 9.36 -8.42
CA PRO A 82 -12.40 10.64 -8.01
C PRO A 82 -12.29 11.65 -9.15
N TYR A 83 -13.37 12.40 -9.34
CA TYR A 83 -13.48 13.47 -10.32
C TYR A 83 -12.50 14.60 -9.98
N ASP A 84 -11.50 14.85 -10.83
CA ASP A 84 -10.56 15.96 -10.70
C ASP A 84 -10.96 17.10 -11.64
N ASP A 85 -11.59 18.14 -11.07
CA ASP A 85 -12.01 19.35 -11.81
C ASP A 85 -10.88 20.37 -11.98
N SER A 86 -9.64 20.06 -11.59
CA SER A 86 -8.54 21.02 -11.69
C SER A 86 -8.07 21.21 -13.14
N LYS A 87 -8.08 22.47 -13.59
CA LYS A 87 -7.60 22.88 -14.93
C LYS A 87 -6.39 23.82 -14.81
N GLY A 88 -5.50 23.76 -15.80
CA GLY A 88 -4.37 24.68 -15.95
C GLY A 88 -3.32 24.58 -14.83
N ILE A 89 -2.77 25.72 -14.41
CA ILE A 89 -1.67 25.83 -13.41
C ILE A 89 -2.02 25.17 -12.07
N SER A 90 -3.31 25.19 -11.67
CA SER A 90 -3.76 24.56 -10.43
C SER A 90 -3.51 23.05 -10.41
N LYS A 91 -3.66 22.39 -11.55
CA LYS A 91 -3.35 20.96 -11.72
C LYS A 91 -1.86 20.71 -11.57
N VAL A 92 -1.02 21.50 -12.24
CA VAL A 92 0.44 21.35 -12.15
C VAL A 92 0.94 21.51 -10.71
N VAL A 93 0.42 22.50 -9.98
CA VAL A 93 0.78 22.70 -8.57
C VAL A 93 0.26 21.55 -7.71
N LYS A 94 -0.99 21.09 -7.91
CA LYS A 94 -1.53 19.93 -7.20
C LYS A 94 -0.72 18.66 -7.49
N ASP A 95 -0.44 18.36 -8.75
CA ASP A 95 0.36 17.22 -9.19
C ASP A 95 1.77 17.28 -8.61
N ALA A 96 2.40 18.46 -8.59
CA ALA A 96 3.68 18.65 -7.92
C ALA A 96 3.58 18.37 -6.42
N LEU A 97 2.53 18.88 -5.75
CA LEU A 97 2.29 18.64 -4.32
C LEU A 97 1.95 17.18 -4.01
N VAL A 98 1.25 16.48 -4.90
CA VAL A 98 0.98 15.04 -4.82
C VAL A 98 2.28 14.24 -5.05
N PHE A 99 3.06 14.61 -6.06
CA PHE A 99 4.36 14.01 -6.39
C PHE A 99 5.35 14.16 -5.24
N VAL A 100 5.42 15.33 -4.59
CA VAL A 100 6.25 15.55 -3.40
C VAL A 100 5.60 15.04 -2.09
N GLY A 101 4.40 14.45 -2.18
CA GLY A 101 3.68 13.84 -1.06
C GLY A 101 3.24 14.82 0.03
N VAL A 102 3.04 16.09 -0.33
CA VAL A 102 2.42 17.13 0.52
C VAL A 102 0.90 17.01 0.48
N LEU A 103 0.34 16.72 -0.69
CA LEU A 103 -1.09 16.43 -0.85
C LEU A 103 -1.32 14.93 -1.03
N PRO A 104 -2.40 14.39 -0.46
CA PRO A 104 -2.83 13.03 -0.76
C PRO A 104 -3.28 12.96 -2.21
N ASP A 105 -2.75 11.99 -2.96
CA ASP A 105 -3.26 11.65 -4.29
C ASP A 105 -4.75 11.26 -4.15
N PRO A 106 -5.68 12.01 -4.78
CA PRO A 106 -7.10 11.66 -4.73
C PRO A 106 -7.35 10.33 -5.46
N ALA A 107 -6.61 10.01 -6.51
CA ALA A 107 -6.84 8.84 -7.37
C ALA A 107 -6.29 7.53 -6.78
N LYS A 108 -6.32 7.37 -5.46
CA LYS A 108 -5.77 6.17 -4.80
C LYS A 108 -6.71 4.96 -4.97
N GLN A 109 -6.68 4.40 -6.17
CA GLN A 109 -7.09 3.05 -6.49
C GLN A 109 -6.11 2.04 -5.86
N TYR A 110 -5.90 2.09 -4.54
CA TYR A 110 -5.06 1.12 -3.84
C TYR A 110 -5.92 0.23 -2.97
N LEU A 111 -5.59 -1.05 -2.99
CA LEU A 111 -6.22 -2.09 -2.20
C LEU A 111 -5.22 -2.60 -1.16
N ILE A 112 -5.74 -2.96 0.01
CA ILE A 112 -4.96 -3.54 1.10
C ILE A 112 -5.56 -4.90 1.37
N LYS A 113 -4.73 -5.94 1.22
CA LYS A 113 -5.13 -7.34 1.32
C LYS A 113 -3.98 -8.16 1.92
N ARG A 114 -4.30 -9.34 2.45
CA ARG A 114 -3.33 -10.30 2.95
C ARG A 114 -2.93 -11.29 1.87
N VAL A 115 -1.64 -11.61 1.80
CA VAL A 115 -1.07 -12.62 0.93
C VAL A 115 -1.39 -14.00 1.49
N ILE A 116 -2.13 -14.79 0.71
CA ILE A 116 -2.47 -16.17 1.06
C ILE A 116 -1.53 -17.14 0.34
N GLY A 117 -1.19 -16.86 -0.92
CA GLY A 117 -0.28 -17.67 -1.72
C GLY A 117 0.69 -16.82 -2.52
N VAL A 118 1.90 -17.33 -2.73
CA VAL A 118 2.94 -16.73 -3.56
C VAL A 118 3.15 -17.58 -4.82
N SER A 119 3.92 -17.06 -5.79
CA SER A 119 4.25 -17.75 -7.04
C SER A 119 4.55 -19.24 -6.85
N GLY A 120 3.80 -20.09 -7.53
CA GLY A 120 3.92 -21.56 -7.49
C GLY A 120 2.98 -22.25 -6.50
N ASP A 121 2.35 -21.51 -5.58
CA ASP A 121 1.41 -22.09 -4.64
C ASP A 121 0.10 -22.49 -5.30
N ARG A 122 -0.48 -23.62 -4.88
CA ARG A 122 -1.87 -23.98 -5.15
C ARG A 122 -2.73 -23.63 -3.94
N VAL A 123 -3.69 -22.72 -4.11
CA VAL A 123 -4.62 -22.27 -3.08
C VAL A 123 -6.01 -22.78 -3.41
N VAL A 124 -6.65 -23.45 -2.44
CA VAL A 124 -7.96 -24.08 -2.61
C VAL A 124 -8.90 -23.66 -1.50
N CYS A 125 -10.11 -23.20 -1.85
CA CYS A 125 -11.24 -23.14 -0.93
C CYS A 125 -12.34 -24.12 -1.35
N CYS A 126 -12.81 -24.99 -0.45
CA CYS A 126 -12.30 -25.23 0.91
C CYS A 126 -12.22 -26.72 1.19
N SER A 127 -11.33 -27.10 2.12
CA SER A 127 -11.15 -28.49 2.55
C SER A 127 -12.44 -29.07 3.13
N THR A 128 -12.45 -30.38 3.35
CA THR A 128 -13.55 -31.03 4.09
C THR A 128 -13.70 -30.47 5.51
N GLY A 129 -12.62 -29.96 6.11
CA GLY A 129 -12.62 -29.24 7.39
C GLY A 129 -13.12 -27.79 7.32
N GLY A 130 -13.50 -27.30 6.14
CA GLY A 130 -13.99 -25.94 5.93
C GLY A 130 -12.91 -24.87 6.02
N LYS A 131 -11.63 -25.24 5.84
CA LYS A 131 -10.48 -24.33 5.88
C LYS A 131 -9.92 -24.08 4.47
N LEU A 132 -9.16 -23.00 4.31
CA LEU A 132 -8.31 -22.84 3.14
C LEU A 132 -7.17 -23.86 3.15
N GLU A 133 -6.84 -24.39 1.97
CA GLU A 133 -5.64 -25.20 1.78
C GLU A 133 -4.62 -24.46 0.92
N VAL A 134 -3.35 -24.50 1.33
CA VAL A 134 -2.22 -24.04 0.51
C VAL A 134 -1.27 -25.20 0.34
N ASN A 135 -1.07 -25.61 -0.92
CA ASN A 135 -0.27 -26.79 -1.30
C ASN A 135 -0.74 -28.09 -0.62
N GLY A 136 -2.06 -28.23 -0.44
CA GLY A 136 -2.70 -29.41 0.18
C GLY A 136 -2.63 -29.45 1.70
N LEU A 137 -2.16 -28.38 2.35
CA LEU A 137 -2.15 -28.24 3.80
C LEU A 137 -3.19 -27.22 4.24
N GLU A 138 -4.06 -27.62 5.17
CA GLU A 138 -4.99 -26.67 5.79
C GLU A 138 -4.23 -25.55 6.51
N VAL A 139 -4.66 -24.32 6.25
CA VAL A 139 -4.06 -23.11 6.83
C VAL A 139 -4.90 -22.64 8.01
N ASP A 140 -4.23 -22.27 9.09
CA ASP A 140 -4.88 -21.58 10.20
C ASP A 140 -4.91 -20.07 9.94
N GLU A 141 -6.11 -19.49 10.00
CA GLU A 141 -6.34 -18.07 9.70
C GLU A 141 -6.88 -17.32 10.93
N PRO A 142 -6.08 -17.13 12.01
CA PRO A 142 -6.56 -16.48 13.24
C PRO A 142 -6.92 -15.00 13.06
N TYR A 143 -6.60 -14.42 11.90
CA TYR A 143 -6.83 -13.03 11.55
C TYR A 143 -8.20 -12.79 10.90
N ILE A 144 -8.92 -13.83 10.44
CA ILE A 144 -10.22 -13.62 9.79
C ILE A 144 -11.23 -13.06 10.79
N TYR A 145 -12.13 -12.20 10.29
CA TYR A 145 -13.16 -11.62 11.13
C TYR A 145 -14.04 -12.72 11.78
N ALA A 146 -14.32 -12.58 13.07
CA ALA A 146 -15.01 -13.61 13.84
C ALA A 146 -16.38 -13.95 13.21
N GLY A 147 -16.61 -15.25 12.96
CA GLY A 147 -17.84 -15.75 12.34
C GLY A 147 -17.84 -15.77 10.81
N ASN A 148 -16.80 -15.24 10.15
CA ASN A 148 -16.63 -15.41 8.70
C ASN A 148 -16.21 -16.85 8.35
N LYS A 149 -16.63 -17.30 7.17
CA LYS A 149 -16.03 -18.46 6.50
C LYS A 149 -14.75 -18.03 5.78
N PRO A 150 -13.83 -18.96 5.48
CA PRO A 150 -12.64 -18.60 4.70
C PRO A 150 -12.95 -18.06 3.29
N SER A 151 -14.05 -18.51 2.67
CA SER A 151 -14.60 -17.88 1.46
C SER A 151 -16.07 -18.24 1.28
N ASP A 152 -16.82 -17.38 0.60
CA ASP A 152 -18.18 -17.65 0.12
C ASP A 152 -18.20 -18.39 -1.23
N SER A 153 -17.05 -18.53 -1.88
CA SER A 153 -16.90 -19.17 -3.18
C SER A 153 -15.88 -20.31 -3.13
N THR A 154 -16.09 -21.33 -3.95
CA THR A 154 -15.10 -22.39 -4.16
C THR A 154 -14.13 -22.00 -5.26
N PHE A 155 -12.86 -22.34 -5.08
CA PHE A 155 -11.82 -22.08 -6.07
C PHE A 155 -10.63 -23.02 -5.88
N ASP A 156 -9.89 -23.22 -6.97
CA ASP A 156 -8.64 -23.99 -7.02
C ASP A 156 -7.70 -23.27 -7.98
N VAL A 157 -6.71 -22.57 -7.44
CA VAL A 157 -5.85 -21.66 -8.21
C VAL A 157 -4.39 -22.00 -7.95
N THR A 158 -3.62 -22.18 -9.01
CA THR A 158 -2.16 -22.17 -8.94
C THR A 158 -1.64 -20.78 -9.28
N VAL A 159 -0.91 -20.16 -8.35
CA VAL A 159 -0.40 -18.79 -8.49
C VAL A 159 0.70 -18.75 -9.54
N PRO A 160 0.55 -17.97 -10.63
CA PRO A 160 1.58 -17.87 -11.66
C PRO A 160 2.86 -17.19 -11.17
N LYS A 161 3.96 -17.37 -11.92
CA LYS A 161 5.22 -16.67 -11.65
C LYS A 161 5.05 -15.16 -11.71
N GLY A 162 5.55 -14.46 -10.71
CA GLY A 162 5.45 -12.99 -10.60
C GLY A 162 4.11 -12.49 -10.06
N PHE A 163 3.20 -13.38 -9.66
CA PHE A 163 1.92 -13.03 -9.06
C PHE A 163 1.83 -13.54 -7.62
N ILE A 164 0.85 -12.98 -6.89
CA ILE A 164 0.46 -13.37 -5.54
C ILE A 164 -1.06 -13.55 -5.50
N TRP A 165 -1.53 -14.45 -4.66
CA TRP A 165 -2.94 -14.59 -4.34
C TRP A 165 -3.23 -13.88 -3.03
N VAL A 166 -4.17 -12.93 -3.05
CA VAL A 166 -4.48 -12.08 -1.91
C VAL A 166 -5.96 -12.08 -1.59
N MET A 167 -6.30 -12.00 -0.30
CA MET A 167 -7.68 -11.95 0.18
C MET A 167 -7.79 -10.90 1.31
N GLY A 168 -8.98 -10.33 1.53
CA GLY A 168 -9.23 -9.44 2.67
C GLY A 168 -9.43 -10.24 3.95
N ASP A 169 -9.18 -9.71 5.14
CA ASP A 169 -9.39 -10.45 6.39
C ASP A 169 -10.89 -10.52 6.79
N HIS A 170 -11.68 -9.55 6.34
CA HIS A 170 -13.15 -9.58 6.36
C HIS A 170 -13.62 -10.17 5.03
N ARG A 171 -14.18 -11.39 5.09
CA ARG A 171 -14.50 -12.27 3.95
C ARG A 171 -16.00 -12.32 3.59
N GLY A 172 -16.86 -11.57 4.30
CA GLY A 172 -18.30 -11.51 4.09
C GLY A 172 -18.83 -10.14 3.66
#